data_AF-A0A6J0I246-F1
#
_entry.id   AF-A0A6J0I246-F1
#
_cell.length_a   1.000
_cell.length_b   1.000
_cell.length_c   1.000
_cell.angle_alpha   90.00
_cell.angle_beta   90.00
_cell.angle_gamma   90.00
#
_symmetry.space_group_name_H-M   'P 1'
#
loop_
_entity.id
_entity.type
_entity.pdbx_description
1 polymer ?
#
loop_
_entity_poly.entity_id
_entity_poly.type
_entity_poly.pdbx_seq_one_letter_code
_entity_poly.pdbx_strand_id
1 'polypeptide(L)'
;MAMLGGYCEGNSSIAQAWVQQGFQPCFFFTLVPAVLLSVCLLLGALQYACYARFGRAMEPKYILHSRLYRGQVLLSLLLALQPFGGLLWQGLGLGRLYGYMLLHACLWALSWGCAIALLQLERKSTIIRLLFRFYDVQGGCIRIDGQDISQVKQASLRAHIGVVPQDTVLFNDTIANNIRYGRILATDQEVQEAARAADIHDRILSFPDGYNTQVGERGLKLSGGEKQRVAIARTILKGPRIILLDEATSALDTETERHIQASLAKVCTHRTTVVVAHRLSTVVGADQILVLKDGRIVERGRHEELLQKGGVYAGMWLQQQAGDEEENKEHHTEKP
;
A
#
# COMPACT_ATOMS: atom_id res chain seq x y z
N MET A 1 -16.71 52.48 15.91
CA MET A 1 -16.92 51.77 14.63
C MET A 1 -15.56 51.71 13.93
N ALA A 2 -14.81 50.62 14.09
CA ALA A 2 -13.51 50.47 13.44
C ALA A 2 -13.76 50.10 11.97
N MET A 3 -13.62 51.08 11.07
CA MET A 3 -13.51 50.78 9.64
C MET A 3 -12.17 50.08 9.43
N LEU A 4 -12.21 48.75 9.38
CA LEU A 4 -11.09 47.95 8.87
C LEU A 4 -10.90 48.34 7.40
N GLY A 5 -9.98 49.26 7.13
CA GLY A 5 -9.53 49.60 5.79
C GLY A 5 -9.00 48.32 5.14
N GLY A 6 -9.79 47.77 4.22
CA GLY A 6 -9.39 46.61 3.45
C GLY A 6 -8.31 47.00 2.45
N TYR A 7 -7.24 46.22 2.43
CA TYR A 7 -6.21 46.14 1.38
C TYR A 7 -5.06 47.16 1.43
N CYS A 8 -3.86 46.64 1.16
CA CYS A 8 -2.69 47.47 0.87
C CYS A 8 -3.00 48.39 -0.32
N GLU A 9 -2.91 49.70 -0.13
CA GLU A 9 -2.89 50.64 -1.24
C GLU A 9 -1.67 50.32 -2.14
N GLY A 10 -1.88 50.31 -3.46
CA GLY A 10 -0.80 50.15 -4.42
C GLY A 10 0.25 51.25 -4.23
N ASN A 11 1.54 50.89 -4.26
CA ASN A 11 2.74 51.70 -3.95
C ASN A 11 3.22 51.79 -2.49
N SER A 12 2.63 51.06 -1.52
CA SER A 12 3.21 50.99 -0.17
C SER A 12 4.34 49.95 -0.08
N SER A 13 5.50 50.35 0.48
CA SER A 13 6.62 49.44 0.70
C SER A 13 6.36 48.52 1.90
N ILE A 14 6.82 47.26 1.86
CA ILE A 14 6.69 46.28 2.96
C ILE A 14 7.23 46.85 4.29
N ALA A 15 8.25 47.71 4.23
CA ALA A 15 8.83 48.37 5.39
C ALA A 15 7.87 49.35 6.08
N GLN A 16 7.02 50.06 5.31
CA GLN A 16 6.03 50.98 5.89
C GLN A 16 4.87 50.25 6.57
N ALA A 17 4.48 49.07 6.08
CA ALA A 17 3.44 48.23 6.70
C ALA A 17 3.84 47.69 8.08
N TRP A 18 5.14 47.65 8.39
CA TRP A 18 5.69 47.17 9.67
C TRP A 18 5.76 48.24 10.77
N VAL A 19 5.83 49.53 10.39
CA VAL A 19 6.21 50.61 11.33
C VAL A 19 5.00 51.35 11.93
N GLN A 20 3.81 51.30 11.32
CA GLN A 20 2.62 51.99 11.83
C GLN A 20 1.55 51.02 12.37
N GLN A 21 1.50 50.89 13.70
CA GLN A 21 0.40 50.31 14.52
C GLN A 21 0.07 48.81 14.39
N GLY A 22 1.09 47.94 14.48
CA GLY A 22 0.88 46.49 14.57
C GLY A 22 0.55 45.81 13.24
N PHE A 23 0.21 44.52 13.27
CA PHE A 23 -0.03 43.72 12.06
C PHE A 23 -1.20 44.28 11.23
N GLN A 24 -0.89 45.00 10.16
CA GLN A 24 -1.92 45.47 9.22
C GLN A 24 -2.71 44.28 8.64
N PRO A 25 -4.02 44.44 8.39
CA PRO A 25 -4.87 43.38 7.82
C PRO A 25 -4.26 42.77 6.54
N CYS A 26 -3.61 43.59 5.71
CA CYS A 26 -2.92 43.13 4.51
C CYS A 26 -1.86 42.06 4.80
N PHE A 27 -1.04 42.22 5.86
CA PHE A 27 -0.04 41.23 6.25
C PHE A 27 -0.68 39.88 6.65
N PHE A 28 -1.78 39.94 7.40
CA PHE A 28 -2.50 38.75 7.86
C PHE A 28 -3.26 38.04 6.74
N PHE A 29 -3.79 38.76 5.75
CA PHE A 29 -4.54 38.17 4.63
C PHE A 29 -3.69 37.80 3.40
N THR A 30 -2.43 38.27 3.32
CA THR A 30 -1.54 37.98 2.18
C THR A 30 -0.30 37.20 2.59
N LEU A 31 0.51 37.75 3.50
CA LEU A 31 1.79 37.15 3.85
C LEU A 31 1.62 35.86 4.64
N VAL A 32 0.74 35.85 5.65
CA VAL A 32 0.55 34.66 6.50
C VAL A 32 0.02 33.47 5.69
N PRO A 33 -1.04 33.59 4.87
CA PRO A 33 -1.51 32.50 4.02
C PRO A 33 -0.50 32.10 2.95
N ALA A 34 0.18 33.07 2.30
CA ALA A 34 1.20 32.78 1.30
C ALA A 34 2.38 32.01 1.90
N VAL A 35 2.87 32.39 3.08
CA VAL A 35 3.96 31.70 3.78
C VAL A 35 3.51 30.31 4.21
N LEU A 36 2.33 30.15 4.83
CA LEU A 36 1.82 28.85 5.24
C LEU A 36 1.61 27.91 4.05
N LEU A 37 1.05 28.40 2.95
CA LEU A 37 0.88 27.62 1.72
C LEU A 37 2.22 27.27 1.07
N SER A 38 3.18 28.19 1.08
CA SER A 38 4.52 27.94 0.56
C SER A 38 5.22 26.84 1.37
N VAL A 39 5.10 26.89 2.70
CA VAL A 39 5.63 25.84 3.59
C VAL A 39 4.91 24.51 3.36
N CYS A 40 3.58 24.50 3.26
CA CYS A 40 2.82 23.28 2.96
C CYS A 40 3.19 22.69 1.60
N LEU A 41 3.40 23.53 0.59
CA LEU A 41 3.77 23.09 -0.75
C LEU A 41 5.21 22.59 -0.79
N LEU A 42 6.13 23.22 -0.05
CA LEU A 42 7.53 22.77 0.07
C LEU A 42 7.62 21.45 0.83
N LEU A 43 6.93 21.32 1.96
CA LEU A 43 6.86 20.07 2.72
C LEU A 43 6.13 18.97 1.93
N GLY A 44 5.05 19.30 1.23
CA GLY A 44 4.31 18.39 0.36
C GLY A 44 5.13 17.93 -0.85
N ALA A 45 5.89 18.84 -1.47
CA ALA A 45 6.80 18.52 -2.57
C ALA A 45 8.00 17.70 -2.07
N LEU A 46 8.53 17.99 -0.88
CA LEU A 46 9.57 17.18 -0.24
C LEU A 46 9.05 15.79 0.10
N GLN A 47 7.84 15.70 0.67
CA GLN A 47 7.18 14.43 0.95
C GLN A 47 6.95 13.65 -0.35
N TYR A 48 6.46 14.29 -1.41
CA TYR A 48 6.31 13.69 -2.74
C TYR A 48 7.64 13.24 -3.33
N ALA A 49 8.70 14.05 -3.25
CA ALA A 49 10.04 13.70 -3.75
C ALA A 49 10.65 12.55 -2.96
N CYS A 50 10.49 12.54 -1.63
CA CYS A 50 10.85 11.41 -0.78
C CYS A 50 10.05 10.16 -1.15
N TYR A 51 8.76 10.29 -1.45
CA TYR A 51 7.92 9.19 -1.90
C TYR A 51 8.31 8.70 -3.31
N ALA A 52 8.66 9.59 -4.23
CA ALA A 52 9.08 9.24 -5.58
C ALA A 52 10.47 8.60 -5.61
N ARG A 53 11.37 9.00 -4.70
CA ARG A 53 12.76 8.53 -4.65
C ARG A 53 12.98 7.34 -3.73
N PHE A 54 12.28 7.29 -2.60
CA PHE A 54 12.43 6.26 -1.56
C PHE A 54 11.16 5.46 -1.33
N GLY A 55 10.00 5.94 -1.79
CA GLY A 55 8.79 5.12 -1.81
C GLY A 55 8.96 4.05 -2.87
N ARG A 56 8.94 2.79 -2.43
CA ARG A 56 8.77 1.68 -3.36
C ARG A 56 7.39 1.85 -4.00
N ALA A 57 7.30 1.66 -5.32
CA ALA A 57 6.02 1.66 -6.02
C ALA A 57 5.06 0.69 -5.32
N MET A 58 4.05 1.21 -4.61
CA MET A 58 2.95 0.38 -4.14
C MET A 58 1.98 0.21 -5.31
N GLU A 59 1.93 -1.00 -5.85
CA GLU A 59 1.04 -1.39 -6.93
C GLU A 59 -0.44 -1.10 -6.60
N PRO A 60 -1.27 -0.79 -7.61
CA PRO A 60 -2.64 -0.32 -7.41
C PRO A 60 -3.58 -1.40 -6.83
N LYS A 61 -3.72 -1.45 -5.50
CA LYS A 61 -4.60 -2.40 -4.77
C LYS A 61 -5.99 -1.81 -4.41
N TYR A 62 -7.09 -2.28 -4.98
CA TYR A 62 -8.42 -1.62 -4.89
C TYR A 62 -9.19 -1.83 -3.55
N ILE A 63 -9.82 -0.77 -2.97
CA ILE A 63 -10.82 -0.83 -1.86
C ILE A 63 -12.17 -0.25 -2.33
N LEU A 64 -13.29 -0.80 -1.84
CA LEU A 64 -14.63 -0.22 -2.01
C LEU A 64 -14.78 1.18 -1.38
N HIS A 65 -15.33 2.13 -2.14
CA HIS A 65 -15.54 3.50 -1.71
C HIS A 65 -16.76 3.67 -0.77
N SER A 66 -16.48 4.02 0.49
CA SER A 66 -17.49 4.40 1.49
C SER A 66 -18.25 5.70 1.14
N ARG A 67 -19.46 5.87 1.69
CA ARG A 67 -20.17 7.17 1.63
C ARG A 67 -19.43 8.29 2.37
N LEU A 68 -18.77 8.00 3.49
CA LEU A 68 -17.94 8.96 4.22
C LEU A 68 -16.70 9.37 3.40
N TYR A 69 -16.15 8.46 2.62
CA TYR A 69 -15.05 8.74 1.71
C TYR A 69 -15.48 9.65 0.56
N ARG A 70 -16.66 9.40 -0.03
CA ARG A 70 -17.25 10.33 -1.01
C ARG A 70 -17.47 11.72 -0.41
N GLY A 71 -17.92 11.79 0.85
CA GLY A 71 -18.03 13.05 1.60
C GLY A 71 -16.68 13.74 1.79
N GLN A 72 -15.64 13.00 2.19
CA GLN A 72 -14.29 13.52 2.36
C GLN A 72 -13.71 14.06 1.05
N VAL A 73 -13.82 13.30 -0.05
CA VAL A 73 -13.36 13.72 -1.38
C VAL A 73 -14.14 14.95 -1.87
N LEU A 74 -15.47 14.97 -1.68
CA LEU A 74 -16.30 16.11 -2.04
C LEU A 74 -15.91 17.37 -1.24
N LEU A 75 -15.68 17.22 0.07
CA LEU A 75 -15.26 18.32 0.93
C LEU A 75 -13.87 18.83 0.55
N SER A 76 -12.93 17.93 0.24
CA SER A 76 -11.59 18.29 -0.24
C SER A 76 -11.62 18.99 -1.59
N LEU A 77 -12.49 18.55 -2.52
CA LEU A 77 -12.72 19.23 -3.80
C LEU A 77 -13.35 20.62 -3.60
N LEU A 78 -14.32 20.74 -2.70
CA LEU A 78 -14.94 22.02 -2.36
C LEU A 78 -13.90 23.01 -1.79
N LEU A 79 -13.05 22.53 -0.89
CA LEU A 79 -11.95 23.31 -0.32
C LEU A 79 -10.91 23.70 -1.39
N ALA A 80 -10.63 22.83 -2.36
CA ALA A 80 -9.76 23.15 -3.49
C ALA A 80 -10.34 24.25 -4.41
N LEU A 81 -11.67 24.28 -4.55
CA LEU A 81 -12.39 25.22 -5.42
C LEU A 81 -12.74 26.55 -4.75
N GLN A 82 -12.75 26.60 -3.42
CA GLN A 82 -13.05 27.79 -2.62
C GLN A 82 -12.32 29.08 -3.09
N PRO A 83 -10.99 29.08 -3.33
CA PRO A 83 -10.29 30.32 -3.71
C PRO A 83 -10.71 30.84 -5.10
N PHE A 84 -11.12 29.97 -6.02
CA PHE A 84 -11.61 30.38 -7.34
C PHE A 84 -12.99 31.04 -7.28
N GLY A 85 -13.85 30.59 -6.37
CA GLY A 85 -15.14 31.25 -6.10
C GLY A 85 -14.96 32.68 -5.58
N GLY A 86 -13.99 32.88 -4.67
CA GLY A 86 -13.62 34.22 -4.19
C GLY A 86 -13.03 35.11 -5.29
N LEU A 87 -12.22 34.53 -6.19
CA LEU A 87 -11.64 35.24 -7.33
C LEU A 87 -12.72 35.69 -8.33
N LEU A 88 -13.70 34.82 -8.62
CA LEU A 88 -14.81 35.12 -9.52
C LEU A 88 -15.73 36.21 -8.95
N TRP A 89 -16.05 36.14 -7.65
CA TRP A 89 -16.88 37.14 -6.97
C TRP A 89 -16.25 38.54 -7.00
N GLN A 90 -14.94 38.63 -6.75
CA GLN A 90 -14.24 39.91 -6.78
C GLN A 90 -14.03 40.44 -8.21
N GLY A 91 -13.81 39.54 -9.17
CA GLY A 91 -13.74 39.89 -10.60
C GLY A 91 -15.05 40.46 -11.14
N LEU A 92 -16.20 39.93 -10.69
CA LEU A 92 -17.53 40.40 -11.08
C LEU A 92 -17.99 41.65 -10.31
N GLY A 93 -17.54 41.85 -9.07
CA GLY A 93 -18.00 42.92 -8.19
C GLY A 93 -17.16 44.21 -8.20
N LEU A 94 -15.83 44.11 -8.07
CA LEU A 94 -14.95 45.25 -7.74
C LEU A 94 -13.95 45.60 -8.86
N GLY A 95 -13.89 44.82 -9.95
CA GLY A 95 -13.17 45.15 -11.18
C GLY A 95 -11.63 45.21 -11.08
N ARG A 96 -11.03 44.89 -9.92
CA ARG A 96 -9.57 44.84 -9.74
C ARG A 96 -9.14 43.51 -9.14
N LEU A 97 -8.45 42.71 -9.94
CA LEU A 97 -7.81 41.46 -9.53
C LEU A 97 -6.32 41.71 -9.30
N TYR A 98 -5.82 41.42 -8.10
CA TYR A 98 -4.41 41.57 -7.78
C TYR A 98 -3.65 40.26 -8.03
N GLY A 99 -2.42 40.35 -8.55
CA GLY A 99 -1.62 39.18 -8.93
C GLY A 99 -1.37 38.17 -7.79
N TYR A 100 -1.26 38.63 -6.54
CA TYR A 100 -1.09 37.74 -5.38
C TYR A 100 -2.31 36.85 -5.13
N MET A 101 -3.51 37.27 -5.54
CA MET A 101 -4.73 36.49 -5.42
C MET A 101 -4.75 35.31 -6.40
N LEU A 102 -4.26 35.53 -7.62
CA LEU A 102 -4.09 34.48 -8.61
C LEU A 102 -3.06 33.45 -8.12
N LEU A 103 -1.92 33.93 -7.61
CA LEU A 103 -0.86 33.06 -7.10
C LEU A 103 -1.34 32.23 -5.90
N HIS A 104 -2.05 32.85 -4.95
CA HIS A 104 -2.63 32.15 -3.80
C HIS A 104 -3.66 31.09 -4.23
N ALA A 105 -4.54 31.40 -5.18
CA ALA A 105 -5.51 30.45 -5.69
C ALA A 105 -4.85 29.23 -6.37
N CYS A 106 -3.81 29.46 -7.17
CA CYS A 106 -3.06 28.39 -7.83
C CYS A 106 -2.32 27.48 -6.83
N LEU A 107 -1.61 28.06 -5.86
CA LEU A 107 -0.87 27.29 -4.85
C LEU A 107 -1.81 26.47 -3.96
N TRP A 108 -2.97 27.05 -3.60
CA TRP A 108 -4.02 26.37 -2.83
C TRP A 108 -4.60 25.18 -3.60
N ALA A 109 -4.93 25.38 -4.88
CA ALA A 109 -5.44 24.34 -5.76
C ALA A 109 -4.45 23.18 -5.91
N LEU A 110 -3.16 23.50 -6.09
CA LEU A 110 -2.11 22.50 -6.24
C LEU A 110 -1.92 21.69 -4.96
N SER A 111 -1.90 22.36 -3.79
CA SER A 111 -1.77 21.69 -2.48
C SER A 111 -2.90 20.71 -2.20
N TRP A 112 -4.16 21.13 -2.41
CA TRP A 112 -5.31 20.25 -2.25
C TRP A 112 -5.39 19.16 -3.33
N GLY A 113 -4.94 19.46 -4.56
CA GLY A 113 -4.79 18.46 -5.62
C GLY A 113 -3.82 17.34 -5.22
N CYS A 114 -2.65 17.69 -4.66
CA CYS A 114 -1.69 16.74 -4.11
C CYS A 114 -2.27 15.96 -2.92
N ALA A 115 -3.02 16.61 -2.02
CA ALA A 115 -3.67 15.94 -0.89
C ALA A 115 -4.73 14.92 -1.33
N ILE A 116 -5.54 15.25 -2.34
CA ILE A 116 -6.50 14.31 -2.93
C ILE A 116 -5.75 13.15 -3.61
N ALA A 117 -4.67 13.42 -4.35
CA ALA A 117 -3.85 12.37 -4.96
C ALA A 117 -3.27 11.43 -3.89
N LEU A 118 -2.74 11.97 -2.79
CA LEU A 118 -2.25 11.19 -1.64
C LEU A 118 -3.37 10.36 -0.99
N LEU A 119 -4.56 10.91 -0.80
CA LEU A 119 -5.71 10.17 -0.26
C LEU A 119 -6.16 9.01 -1.17
N GLN A 120 -5.99 9.13 -2.49
CA GLN A 120 -6.25 8.07 -3.47
C GLN A 120 -5.14 7.01 -3.48
N LEU A 121 -3.90 7.41 -3.18
CA LEU A 121 -2.72 6.53 -3.07
C LEU A 121 -2.73 5.71 -1.77
N GLU A 122 -3.09 6.32 -0.64
CA GLU A 122 -3.01 5.69 0.69
C GLU A 122 -4.13 4.67 0.97
N ARG A 123 -5.30 4.81 0.33
CA ARG A 123 -6.46 3.94 0.58
C ARG A 123 -6.59 2.85 -0.47
N LYS A 124 -5.65 1.91 -0.39
CA LYS A 124 -5.59 0.74 -1.24
C LYS A 124 -5.30 -0.51 -0.39
N SER A 125 -6.29 -1.40 -0.27
CA SER A 125 -6.31 -2.53 0.67
C SER A 125 -7.02 -3.73 0.06
N THR A 126 -6.17 -4.73 -0.06
CA THR A 126 -6.30 -6.16 -0.25
C THR A 126 -7.48 -6.79 0.50
N ILE A 127 -8.21 -7.67 -0.21
CA ILE A 127 -9.21 -8.62 0.31
C ILE A 127 -8.72 -9.35 1.57
N ILE A 128 -7.40 -9.57 1.66
CA ILE A 128 -6.71 -10.21 2.79
C ILE A 128 -6.92 -9.43 4.11
N ARG A 129 -6.89 -8.09 4.10
CA ARG A 129 -7.07 -7.30 5.34
C ARG A 129 -8.51 -7.37 5.86
N LEU A 130 -9.49 -7.47 4.97
CA LEU A 130 -10.90 -7.69 5.32
C LEU A 130 -11.13 -9.10 5.88
N LEU A 131 -10.54 -10.13 5.25
CA LEU A 131 -10.61 -11.51 5.73
C LEU A 131 -9.99 -11.68 7.13
N PHE A 132 -8.90 -10.95 7.41
CA PHE A 132 -8.26 -10.97 8.73
C PHE A 132 -8.95 -10.05 9.77
N ARG A 133 -10.05 -9.39 9.36
CA ARG A 133 -10.82 -8.43 10.15
C ARG A 133 -9.95 -7.33 10.78
N PHE A 134 -9.10 -6.72 9.95
CA PHE A 134 -8.51 -5.41 10.29
C PHE A 134 -9.53 -4.27 10.15
N TYR A 135 -10.51 -4.46 9.26
CA TYR A 135 -11.62 -3.55 9.05
C TYR A 135 -12.91 -4.35 8.94
N ASP A 136 -14.03 -3.76 9.39
CA ASP A 136 -15.36 -4.32 9.19
C ASP A 136 -15.94 -3.88 7.84
N VAL A 137 -16.79 -4.73 7.26
CA VAL A 137 -17.49 -4.44 6.00
C VAL A 137 -18.63 -3.44 6.22
N GLN A 138 -18.83 -2.53 5.27
CA GLN A 138 -19.89 -1.51 5.36
C GLN A 138 -21.27 -2.01 4.89
N GLY A 139 -21.30 -3.10 4.15
CA GLY A 139 -22.50 -3.74 3.64
C GLY A 139 -22.19 -5.15 3.18
N GLY A 140 -23.15 -6.06 3.33
CA GLY A 140 -22.93 -7.49 3.14
C GLY A 140 -22.31 -8.16 4.38
N CYS A 141 -21.87 -9.41 4.22
CA CYS A 141 -21.18 -10.17 5.26
C CYS A 141 -20.10 -11.05 4.64
N ILE A 142 -19.05 -11.34 5.41
CA ILE A 142 -18.02 -12.33 5.06
C ILE A 142 -18.27 -13.53 5.97
N ARG A 143 -18.47 -14.70 5.37
CA ARG A 143 -18.73 -15.93 6.11
C ARG A 143 -17.61 -16.94 5.92
N ILE A 144 -17.18 -17.56 7.02
CA ILE A 144 -16.28 -18.71 7.03
C ILE A 144 -17.04 -19.86 7.68
N ASP A 145 -17.14 -20.99 6.99
CA ASP A 145 -17.96 -22.15 7.43
C ASP A 145 -19.40 -21.77 7.81
N GLY A 146 -19.99 -20.84 7.05
CA GLY A 146 -21.36 -20.33 7.29
C GLY A 146 -21.48 -19.30 8.43
N GLN A 147 -20.42 -19.05 9.19
CA GLN A 147 -20.41 -18.10 10.31
C GLN A 147 -19.90 -16.73 9.87
N ASP A 148 -20.60 -15.67 10.25
CA ASP A 148 -20.16 -14.29 9.97
C ASP A 148 -18.93 -13.93 10.81
N ILE A 149 -17.85 -13.49 10.15
CA ILE A 149 -16.59 -13.12 10.83
C ILE A 149 -16.76 -11.94 11.80
N SER A 150 -17.81 -11.13 11.65
CA SER A 150 -18.14 -10.02 12.54
C SER A 150 -18.64 -10.49 13.91
N GLN A 151 -19.26 -11.68 13.96
CA GLN A 151 -19.89 -12.25 15.16
C GLN A 151 -18.96 -13.18 15.95
N VAL A 152 -17.81 -13.54 15.40
CA VAL A 152 -16.83 -14.42 16.07
C VAL A 152 -15.74 -13.62 16.79
N LYS A 153 -15.09 -14.26 17.78
CA LYS A 153 -13.94 -13.67 18.48
C LYS A 153 -12.75 -13.54 17.52
N GLN A 154 -12.14 -12.36 17.46
CA GLN A 154 -10.99 -12.09 16.57
C GLN A 154 -9.82 -13.06 16.81
N ALA A 155 -9.53 -13.40 18.06
CA ALA A 155 -8.47 -14.35 18.40
C ALA A 155 -8.73 -15.74 17.78
N SER A 156 -9.97 -16.22 17.81
CA SER A 156 -10.36 -17.50 17.21
C SER A 156 -10.26 -17.46 15.68
N LEU A 157 -10.75 -16.40 15.05
CA LEU A 157 -10.63 -16.18 13.61
C LEU A 157 -9.16 -16.19 13.17
N ARG A 158 -8.33 -15.36 13.81
CA ARG A 158 -6.91 -15.19 13.45
C ARG A 158 -6.06 -16.42 13.78
N ALA A 159 -6.47 -17.27 14.72
CA ALA A 159 -5.79 -18.53 14.99
C ALA A 159 -5.88 -19.49 13.79
N HIS A 160 -7.00 -19.50 13.07
CA HIS A 160 -7.23 -20.41 11.93
C HIS A 160 -6.73 -19.87 10.58
N ILE A 161 -6.30 -18.60 10.53
CA ILE A 161 -5.80 -17.94 9.32
C ILE A 161 -4.30 -17.72 9.41
N GLY A 162 -3.54 -18.22 8.43
CA GLY A 162 -2.14 -17.85 8.18
C GLY A 162 -2.03 -16.82 7.09
N VAL A 163 -1.05 -15.93 7.20
CA VAL A 163 -0.79 -14.90 6.18
C VAL A 163 0.69 -14.92 5.86
N VAL A 164 1.01 -15.00 4.57
CA VAL A 164 2.35 -14.77 4.03
C VAL A 164 2.29 -13.45 3.27
N PRO A 165 2.78 -12.34 3.86
CA PRO A 165 2.77 -11.03 3.23
C PRO A 165 3.86 -10.89 2.16
N GLN A 166 3.72 -9.89 1.30
CA GLN A 166 4.73 -9.50 0.31
C GLN A 166 6.02 -9.04 1.00
N ASP A 167 5.90 -8.10 1.93
CA ASP A 167 7.00 -7.63 2.76
C ASP A 167 7.01 -8.35 4.11
N THR A 168 7.86 -9.36 4.24
CA THR A 168 8.04 -10.06 5.51
C THR A 168 8.88 -9.24 6.48
N VAL A 169 8.30 -8.93 7.64
CA VAL A 169 8.98 -8.30 8.77
C VAL A 169 9.55 -9.35 9.72
N LEU A 170 10.80 -9.17 10.12
CA LEU A 170 11.45 -9.96 11.17
C LEU A 170 11.57 -9.12 12.44
N PHE A 171 11.34 -9.76 13.58
CA PHE A 171 11.60 -9.15 14.88
C PHE A 171 13.11 -9.12 15.14
N ASN A 172 13.55 -8.14 15.93
CA ASN A 172 14.93 -8.03 16.43
C ASN A 172 15.22 -9.13 17.47
N ASP A 173 15.35 -10.36 17.00
CA ASP A 173 15.50 -11.58 17.80
C ASP A 173 16.19 -12.67 16.94
N THR A 174 16.41 -13.85 17.49
CA THR A 174 16.97 -15.01 16.79
C THR A 174 16.07 -15.51 15.66
N ILE A 175 16.64 -16.21 14.67
CA ILE A 175 15.87 -16.88 13.62
C ILE A 175 14.90 -17.90 14.23
N ALA A 176 15.33 -18.66 15.24
CA ALA A 176 14.47 -19.61 15.95
C ALA A 176 13.22 -18.95 16.53
N ASN A 177 13.37 -17.86 17.27
CA ASN A 177 12.25 -17.13 17.88
C ASN A 177 11.36 -16.49 16.82
N ASN A 178 11.95 -15.99 15.73
CA ASN A 178 11.20 -15.49 14.60
C ASN A 178 10.30 -16.58 13.99
N ILE A 179 10.78 -17.82 13.81
CA ILE A 179 9.95 -18.94 13.31
C ILE A 179 8.93 -19.37 14.37
N ARG A 180 9.35 -19.50 15.64
CA ARG A 180 8.51 -19.86 16.80
C ARG A 180 7.36 -18.89 17.04
N TYR A 181 7.46 -17.66 16.54
CA TYR A 181 6.37 -16.68 16.60
C TYR A 181 5.04 -17.21 16.01
N GLY A 182 5.09 -18.16 15.06
CA GLY A 182 3.88 -18.82 14.55
C GLY A 182 3.11 -19.60 15.61
N ARG A 183 3.82 -20.19 16.58
CA ARG A 183 3.28 -20.92 17.73
C ARG A 183 4.29 -20.92 18.88
N ILE A 184 4.07 -20.04 19.87
CA ILE A 184 5.04 -19.75 20.95
C ILE A 184 5.46 -21.00 21.73
N LEU A 185 4.53 -21.94 21.92
CA LEU A 185 4.77 -23.19 22.66
C LEU A 185 5.47 -24.29 21.84
N ALA A 186 5.88 -23.99 20.60
CA ALA A 186 6.51 -24.99 19.73
C ALA A 186 7.94 -25.33 20.19
N THR A 187 8.28 -26.61 20.12
CA THR A 187 9.62 -27.11 20.48
C THR A 187 10.66 -26.72 19.43
N ASP A 188 11.96 -26.79 19.78
CA ASP A 188 13.04 -26.58 18.82
C ASP A 188 12.96 -27.55 17.63
N GLN A 189 12.53 -28.78 17.87
CA GLN A 189 12.37 -29.78 16.82
C GLN A 189 11.29 -29.37 15.81
N GLU A 190 10.13 -28.92 16.29
CA GLU A 190 9.05 -28.45 15.41
C GLU A 190 9.45 -27.20 14.61
N VAL A 191 10.25 -26.32 15.21
CA VAL A 191 10.82 -25.15 14.51
C VAL A 191 11.77 -25.60 13.39
N GLN A 192 12.61 -26.61 13.63
CA GLN A 192 13.49 -27.17 12.60
C GLN A 192 12.72 -27.87 11.48
N GLU A 193 11.67 -28.64 11.82
CA GLU A 193 10.79 -29.29 10.85
C GLU A 193 10.08 -28.26 9.96
N ALA A 194 9.56 -27.19 10.55
CA ALA A 194 8.95 -26.08 9.81
C ALA A 194 9.96 -25.38 8.87
N ALA A 195 11.20 -25.18 9.34
CA ALA A 195 12.26 -24.60 8.52
C ALA A 195 12.70 -25.51 7.35
N ARG A 196 12.70 -26.83 7.54
CA ARG A 196 12.95 -27.81 6.46
C ARG A 196 11.83 -27.79 5.44
N ALA A 197 10.58 -27.77 5.90
CA ALA A 197 9.42 -27.69 5.01
C ALA A 197 9.36 -26.37 4.21
N ALA A 198 9.94 -25.30 4.74
CA ALA A 198 10.09 -24.01 4.06
C ALA A 198 11.41 -23.86 3.26
N ASP A 199 12.20 -24.92 3.12
CA ASP A 199 13.46 -24.93 2.36
C ASP A 199 14.49 -23.90 2.87
N ILE A 200 14.57 -23.64 4.18
CA ILE A 200 15.56 -22.68 4.74
C ILE A 200 16.49 -23.30 5.79
N HIS A 201 16.27 -24.56 6.18
CA HIS A 201 17.06 -25.24 7.20
C HIS A 201 18.57 -25.22 6.93
N ASP A 202 18.99 -25.67 5.74
CA ASP A 202 20.42 -25.77 5.40
C ASP A 202 21.06 -24.39 5.32
N ARG A 203 20.29 -23.39 4.85
CA ARG A 203 20.74 -22.01 4.83
C ARG A 203 20.95 -21.46 6.24
N ILE A 204 20.03 -21.73 7.17
CA ILE A 204 20.18 -21.34 8.57
C ILE A 204 21.42 -21.99 9.18
N LEU A 205 21.66 -23.27 8.92
CA LEU A 205 22.85 -23.98 9.42
C LEU A 205 24.17 -23.47 8.84
N SER A 206 24.14 -22.82 7.67
CA SER A 206 25.33 -22.17 7.10
C SER A 206 25.76 -20.90 7.85
N PHE A 207 24.90 -20.33 8.70
CA PHE A 207 25.26 -19.15 9.51
C PHE A 207 26.11 -19.55 10.73
N PRO A 208 27.02 -18.68 11.20
CA PRO A 208 27.92 -18.99 12.32
C PRO A 208 27.20 -19.47 13.59
N ASP A 209 26.07 -18.84 13.94
CA ASP A 209 25.28 -19.17 15.13
C ASP A 209 24.04 -20.01 14.81
N GLY A 210 23.90 -20.50 13.57
CA GLY A 210 22.77 -21.30 13.13
C GLY A 210 21.41 -20.64 13.43
N TYR A 211 20.54 -21.38 14.11
CA TYR A 211 19.23 -20.91 14.58
C TYR A 211 19.27 -19.77 15.61
N ASN A 212 20.38 -19.62 16.33
CA ASN A 212 20.58 -18.55 17.32
C ASN A 212 21.08 -17.24 16.68
N THR A 213 21.30 -17.23 15.36
CA THR A 213 21.69 -16.04 14.61
C THR A 213 20.66 -14.92 14.84
N GLN A 214 21.14 -13.77 15.30
CA GLN A 214 20.31 -12.58 15.51
C GLN A 214 19.95 -11.93 14.19
N VAL A 215 18.66 -11.64 13.96
CA VAL A 215 18.15 -10.96 12.76
C VAL A 215 17.39 -9.69 13.13
N GLY A 216 17.07 -8.87 12.13
CA GLY A 216 16.36 -7.59 12.31
C GLY A 216 17.22 -6.39 11.90
N GLU A 217 16.94 -5.22 12.46
CA GLU A 217 17.62 -3.96 12.10
C GLU A 217 19.10 -3.94 12.49
N ARG A 218 19.44 -4.58 13.62
CA ARG A 218 20.80 -4.65 14.18
C ARG A 218 21.47 -6.02 14.01
N GLY A 219 20.76 -6.98 13.43
CA GLY A 219 21.24 -8.36 13.23
C GLY A 219 21.73 -8.61 11.80
N LEU A 220 21.94 -9.89 11.49
CA LEU A 220 22.21 -10.35 10.13
C LEU A 220 21.05 -9.96 9.20
N LYS A 221 21.39 -9.35 8.07
CA LYS A 221 20.42 -9.01 7.02
C LYS A 221 20.18 -10.22 6.13
N LEU A 222 18.99 -10.81 6.25
CA LEU A 222 18.51 -11.84 5.34
C LEU A 222 18.13 -11.23 3.97
N SER A 223 18.34 -11.99 2.91
CA SER A 223 17.84 -11.67 1.55
C SER A 223 16.31 -11.65 1.52
N GLY A 224 15.72 -11.09 0.45
CA GLY A 224 14.26 -11.09 0.27
C GLY A 224 13.68 -12.51 0.32
N GLY A 225 14.30 -13.45 -0.40
CA GLY A 225 13.87 -14.85 -0.44
C GLY A 225 14.01 -15.56 0.90
N GLU A 226 15.11 -15.30 1.62
CA GLU A 226 15.32 -15.87 2.96
C GLU A 226 14.27 -15.37 3.96
N LYS A 227 13.96 -14.06 3.96
CA LYS A 227 12.87 -13.50 4.79
C LYS A 227 11.55 -14.18 4.47
N GLN A 228 11.26 -14.37 3.18
CA GLN A 228 10.02 -15.00 2.74
C GLN A 228 9.92 -16.45 3.20
N ARG A 229 11.00 -17.23 3.11
CA ARG A 229 11.05 -18.60 3.63
C ARG A 229 10.87 -18.64 5.15
N VAL A 230 11.36 -17.65 5.90
CA VAL A 230 11.06 -17.53 7.34
C VAL A 230 9.56 -17.28 7.58
N ALA A 231 8.89 -16.41 6.80
CA ALA A 231 7.44 -16.24 6.90
C ALA A 231 6.64 -17.51 6.55
N ILE A 232 7.11 -18.26 5.56
CA ILE A 232 6.52 -19.56 5.21
C ILE A 232 6.69 -20.54 6.36
N ALA A 233 7.88 -20.66 6.95
CA ALA A 233 8.14 -21.50 8.11
C ALA A 233 7.24 -21.13 9.31
N ARG A 234 7.05 -19.82 9.59
CA ARG A 234 6.09 -19.34 10.61
C ARG A 234 4.67 -19.82 10.34
N THR A 235 4.25 -19.77 9.08
CA THR A 235 2.90 -20.17 8.65
C THR A 235 2.72 -21.68 8.73
N ILE A 236 3.74 -22.46 8.37
CA ILE A 236 3.76 -23.92 8.53
C ILE A 236 3.63 -24.30 10.00
N LEU A 237 4.45 -23.69 10.86
CA LEU A 237 4.47 -23.97 12.29
C LEU A 237 3.12 -23.63 12.97
N LYS A 238 2.47 -22.58 12.49
CA LYS A 238 1.12 -22.20 12.95
C LYS A 238 0.05 -23.22 12.58
N GLY A 239 0.22 -23.95 11.46
CA GLY A 239 -0.72 -24.96 10.98
C GLY A 239 -2.16 -24.47 10.75
N PRO A 240 -2.38 -23.32 10.08
CA PRO A 240 -3.73 -22.76 9.87
C PRO A 240 -4.56 -23.60 8.89
N ARG A 241 -5.88 -23.46 8.95
CA ARG A 241 -6.82 -24.09 7.99
C ARG A 241 -6.97 -23.26 6.72
N ILE A 242 -6.85 -21.93 6.86
CA ILE A 242 -6.95 -20.96 5.77
C ILE A 242 -5.60 -20.26 5.63
N ILE A 243 -5.05 -20.23 4.41
CA ILE A 243 -3.79 -19.56 4.10
C ILE A 243 -4.07 -18.41 3.14
N LEU A 244 -3.56 -17.22 3.47
CA LEU A 244 -3.64 -16.04 2.63
C LEU A 244 -2.23 -15.71 2.13
N LEU A 245 -2.03 -15.70 0.82
CA LEU A 245 -0.77 -15.30 0.18
C LEU A 245 -0.97 -13.93 -0.46
N ASP A 246 -0.29 -12.89 0.04
CA ASP A 246 -0.32 -11.53 -0.52
C ASP A 246 0.96 -11.32 -1.33
N GLU A 247 0.91 -11.53 -2.64
CA GLU A 247 2.04 -11.30 -3.55
C GLU A 247 3.35 -11.92 -3.06
N ALA A 248 3.26 -13.14 -2.54
CA ALA A 248 4.35 -13.76 -1.80
C ALA A 248 5.64 -14.00 -2.62
N THR A 249 5.62 -13.79 -3.94
CA THR A 249 6.76 -14.00 -4.84
C THR A 249 7.16 -12.78 -5.67
N SER A 250 6.47 -11.64 -5.56
CA SER A 250 6.68 -10.50 -6.48
C SER A 250 8.03 -9.81 -6.35
N ALA A 251 8.67 -9.88 -5.17
CA ALA A 251 9.95 -9.25 -4.87
C ALA A 251 11.18 -10.16 -5.06
N LEU A 252 11.02 -11.30 -5.75
CA LEU A 252 12.03 -12.36 -5.82
C LEU A 252 12.51 -12.58 -7.25
N ASP A 253 13.78 -13.00 -7.38
CA ASP A 253 14.35 -13.47 -8.64
C ASP A 253 13.69 -14.78 -9.10
N THR A 254 13.71 -15.03 -10.42
CA THR A 254 13.00 -16.14 -11.07
C THR A 254 13.39 -17.53 -10.56
N GLU A 255 14.65 -17.74 -10.19
CA GLU A 255 15.13 -19.02 -9.66
C GLU A 255 14.61 -19.21 -8.22
N THR A 256 14.81 -18.21 -7.36
CA THR A 256 14.30 -18.22 -5.98
C THR A 256 12.78 -18.34 -5.91
N GLU A 257 12.06 -17.72 -6.85
CA GLU A 257 10.61 -17.81 -6.98
C GLU A 257 10.15 -19.26 -7.16
N ARG A 258 10.75 -20.03 -8.07
CA ARG A 258 10.35 -21.44 -8.32
C ARG A 258 10.49 -22.30 -7.07
N HIS A 259 11.59 -22.15 -6.34
CA HIS A 259 11.81 -22.87 -5.08
C HIS A 259 10.78 -22.50 -4.00
N ILE A 260 10.44 -21.22 -3.91
CA ILE A 260 9.47 -20.72 -2.95
C ILE A 260 8.05 -21.16 -3.32
N GLN A 261 7.68 -21.17 -4.61
CA GLN A 261 6.41 -21.70 -5.08
C GLN A 261 6.27 -23.20 -4.76
N ALA A 262 7.32 -23.99 -4.97
CA ALA A 262 7.30 -25.41 -4.61
C ALA A 262 7.10 -25.64 -3.11
N SER A 263 7.73 -24.80 -2.28
CA SER A 263 7.52 -24.83 -0.83
C SER A 263 6.10 -24.43 -0.46
N LEU A 264 5.58 -23.33 -1.01
CA LEU A 264 4.21 -22.86 -0.80
C LEU A 264 3.16 -23.89 -1.22
N ALA A 265 3.36 -24.60 -2.34
CA ALA A 265 2.46 -25.65 -2.79
C ALA A 265 2.30 -26.78 -1.75
N LYS A 266 3.41 -27.20 -1.12
CA LYS A 266 3.38 -28.18 -0.02
C LYS A 266 2.58 -27.66 1.18
N VAL A 267 2.74 -26.38 1.53
CA VAL A 267 1.97 -25.76 2.62
C VAL A 267 0.49 -25.63 2.28
N CYS A 268 0.15 -25.38 1.02
CA CYS A 268 -1.25 -25.21 0.59
C CYS A 268 -2.00 -26.53 0.48
N THR A 269 -1.30 -27.67 0.44
CA THR A 269 -1.92 -28.98 0.27
C THR A 269 -2.93 -29.25 1.41
N HIS A 270 -4.15 -29.65 1.06
CA HIS A 270 -5.29 -29.89 1.97
C HIS A 270 -5.74 -28.69 2.82
N ARG A 271 -5.44 -27.46 2.39
CA ARG A 271 -5.85 -26.23 3.10
C ARG A 271 -6.55 -25.27 2.13
N THR A 272 -7.43 -24.44 2.66
CA THR A 272 -8.08 -23.39 1.86
C THR A 272 -7.09 -22.26 1.64
N THR A 273 -6.55 -22.14 0.42
CA THR A 273 -5.59 -21.09 0.09
C THR A 273 -6.25 -20.01 -0.77
N VAL A 274 -6.08 -18.76 -0.36
CA VAL A 274 -6.44 -17.58 -1.14
C VAL A 274 -5.15 -16.88 -1.55
N VAL A 275 -4.92 -16.79 -2.85
CA VAL A 275 -3.73 -16.15 -3.42
C VAL A 275 -4.16 -14.83 -4.06
N VAL A 276 -3.56 -13.74 -3.63
CA VAL A 276 -3.60 -12.45 -4.34
C VAL A 276 -2.27 -12.31 -5.06
N ALA A 277 -2.32 -12.36 -6.38
CA ALA A 277 -1.12 -12.36 -7.20
C ALA A 277 -1.12 -11.19 -8.18
N HIS A 278 0.03 -10.56 -8.31
CA HIS A 278 0.32 -9.68 -9.43
C HIS A 278 0.85 -10.46 -10.64
N ARG A 279 1.72 -11.46 -10.43
CA ARG A 279 2.21 -12.38 -11.47
C ARG A 279 1.19 -13.49 -11.73
N LEU A 280 0.61 -13.53 -12.93
CA LEU A 280 -0.43 -14.50 -13.26
C LEU A 280 0.10 -15.95 -13.32
N SER A 281 1.39 -16.15 -13.56
CA SER A 281 2.06 -17.46 -13.52
C SER A 281 1.83 -18.20 -12.19
N THR A 282 1.74 -17.46 -11.07
CA THR A 282 1.53 -18.02 -9.72
C THR A 282 0.13 -18.59 -9.50
N VAL A 283 -0.87 -18.17 -10.30
CA VAL A 283 -2.28 -18.56 -10.13
C VAL A 283 -2.78 -19.52 -11.22
N VAL A 284 -1.92 -19.93 -12.17
CA VAL A 284 -2.27 -20.87 -13.25
C VAL A 284 -2.82 -22.19 -12.69
N GLY A 285 -2.22 -22.69 -11.61
CA GLY A 285 -2.63 -23.94 -10.94
C GLY A 285 -3.81 -23.81 -9.98
N ALA A 286 -4.48 -22.64 -9.89
CA ALA A 286 -5.58 -22.45 -8.96
C ALA A 286 -6.85 -23.17 -9.42
N ASP A 287 -7.57 -23.79 -8.48
CA ASP A 287 -8.88 -24.43 -8.74
C ASP A 287 -9.90 -23.43 -9.30
N GLN A 288 -9.79 -22.17 -8.91
CA GLN A 288 -10.65 -21.08 -9.30
C GLN A 288 -9.93 -19.74 -9.21
N ILE A 289 -10.01 -18.97 -10.30
CA ILE A 289 -9.47 -17.61 -10.41
C ILE A 289 -10.65 -16.63 -10.40
N LEU A 290 -10.52 -15.57 -9.60
CA LEU A 290 -11.48 -14.47 -9.52
C LEU A 290 -10.80 -13.20 -10.02
N VAL A 291 -11.29 -12.65 -11.13
CA VAL A 291 -10.76 -11.41 -11.70
C VAL A 291 -11.57 -10.24 -11.15
N LEU A 292 -10.88 -9.33 -10.47
CA LEU A 292 -11.49 -8.12 -9.93
C LEU A 292 -11.20 -6.92 -10.82
N LYS A 293 -12.23 -6.15 -11.15
CA LYS A 293 -12.12 -4.84 -11.81
C LYS A 293 -13.08 -3.88 -11.13
N ASP A 294 -12.59 -2.71 -10.74
CA ASP A 294 -13.35 -1.65 -10.06
C ASP A 294 -14.13 -2.14 -8.81
N GLY A 295 -13.51 -3.06 -8.05
CA GLY A 295 -14.10 -3.63 -6.83
C GLY A 295 -15.22 -4.64 -7.06
N ARG A 296 -15.41 -5.12 -8.29
CA ARG A 296 -16.38 -6.17 -8.64
C ARG A 296 -15.68 -7.35 -9.29
N ILE A 297 -16.20 -8.55 -9.06
CA ILE A 297 -15.74 -9.75 -9.77
C ILE A 297 -16.34 -9.67 -11.18
N VAL A 298 -15.47 -9.50 -12.18
CA VAL A 298 -15.87 -9.45 -13.59
C VAL A 298 -15.79 -10.80 -14.26
N GLU A 299 -14.85 -11.64 -13.85
CA GLU A 299 -14.67 -12.98 -14.39
C GLU A 299 -14.36 -14.00 -13.30
N ARG A 300 -14.79 -15.23 -13.53
CA ARG A 300 -14.61 -16.37 -12.65
C ARG A 300 -14.46 -17.63 -13.50
N GLY A 301 -13.47 -18.45 -13.19
CA GLY A 301 -13.21 -19.70 -13.90
C GLY A 301 -11.82 -20.26 -13.61
N ARG A 302 -11.47 -21.35 -14.29
CA ARG A 302 -10.09 -21.86 -14.34
C ARG A 302 -9.25 -21.09 -15.35
N HIS A 303 -7.92 -21.22 -15.26
CA HIS A 303 -6.98 -20.56 -16.18
C HIS A 303 -7.36 -20.76 -17.66
N GLU A 304 -7.54 -22.01 -18.08
CA GLU A 304 -7.87 -22.36 -19.47
C GLU A 304 -9.21 -21.77 -19.92
N GLU A 305 -10.23 -21.82 -19.05
CA GLU A 305 -11.57 -21.27 -19.33
C GLU A 305 -11.53 -19.75 -19.50
N LEU A 306 -10.73 -19.05 -18.68
CA LEU A 306 -10.60 -17.60 -18.74
C LEU A 306 -9.79 -17.15 -19.95
N LEU A 307 -8.78 -17.92 -20.37
CA LEU A 307 -8.05 -17.66 -21.62
C LEU A 307 -8.96 -17.82 -22.84
N GLN A 308 -9.75 -18.89 -22.91
CA GLN A 308 -10.68 -19.14 -24.02
C GLN A 308 -11.76 -18.06 -24.14
N LYS A 309 -12.19 -17.46 -23.02
CA LYS A 309 -13.17 -16.35 -23.03
C LYS A 309 -12.63 -15.09 -23.69
N GLY A 310 -11.31 -14.93 -23.83
CA GLY A 310 -10.70 -13.74 -24.44
C GLY A 310 -11.01 -12.44 -23.69
N GLY A 311 -11.30 -12.55 -22.39
CA GLY A 311 -11.74 -11.44 -21.55
C GLY A 311 -10.60 -10.61 -20.96
N VAL A 312 -10.89 -9.94 -19.85
CA VAL A 312 -9.92 -9.15 -19.06
C VAL A 312 -8.74 -10.01 -18.62
N TYR A 313 -8.97 -11.24 -18.18
CA TYR A 313 -7.89 -12.16 -17.79
C TYR A 313 -6.92 -12.44 -18.94
N ALA A 314 -7.44 -12.77 -20.11
CA ALA A 314 -6.63 -13.10 -21.28
C ALA A 314 -5.80 -11.90 -21.76
N GLY A 315 -6.37 -10.70 -21.70
CA GLY A 315 -5.63 -9.47 -21.98
C GLY A 315 -4.47 -9.23 -21.01
N MET A 316 -4.70 -9.41 -19.71
CA MET A 316 -3.64 -9.30 -18.69
C MET A 316 -2.54 -10.36 -18.90
N TRP A 317 -2.92 -11.58 -19.26
CA TRP A 317 -1.98 -12.67 -19.54
C TRP A 317 -1.05 -12.35 -20.70
N LEU A 318 -1.59 -11.89 -21.82
CA LEU A 318 -0.80 -11.53 -23.00
C LEU A 318 0.16 -10.36 -22.72
N GLN A 319 -0.28 -9.37 -21.95
CA GLN A 319 0.57 -8.23 -21.55
C GLN A 319 1.75 -8.67 -20.69
N GLN A 320 1.54 -9.61 -19.75
CA GLN A 320 2.63 -10.12 -18.92
C GLN A 320 3.62 -10.97 -19.71
N GLN A 321 3.14 -11.80 -20.65
CA GLN A 321 4.05 -12.57 -21.52
C GLN A 321 4.94 -11.67 -22.38
N ALA A 322 4.38 -10.58 -22.93
CA ALA A 322 5.16 -9.62 -23.70
C ALA A 322 6.24 -8.92 -22.85
N GLY A 323 5.91 -8.55 -21.60
CA GLY A 323 6.87 -7.93 -20.67
C GLY A 323 7.99 -8.88 -20.22
N ASP A 324 7.66 -10.14 -19.91
CA ASP A 324 8.65 -11.15 -19.50
C ASP A 324 9.62 -11.51 -20.65
N GLU A 325 9.19 -11.40 -21.91
CA GLU A 325 10.04 -11.61 -23.10
C GLU A 325 10.99 -10.44 -23.39
N GLU A 326 10.60 -9.21 -23.05
CA GLU A 326 11.45 -8.03 -23.17
C GLU A 326 12.53 -7.99 -22.08
N GLU A 327 12.17 -8.25 -20.82
CA GLU A 327 13.14 -8.33 -19.70
C GLU A 327 14.21 -9.43 -19.93
N ASN A 328 13.81 -10.60 -20.46
CA ASN A 328 14.76 -11.68 -20.75
C ASN A 328 15.74 -11.33 -21.89
N LYS A 329 15.34 -10.49 -22.84
CA LYS A 329 16.22 -10.05 -23.93
C LYS A 329 17.25 -9.04 -23.42
N GLU A 330 16.83 -8.08 -22.59
CA GLU A 330 17.74 -7.10 -21.99
C GLU A 330 18.77 -7.77 -21.07
N HIS A 331 18.35 -8.77 -20.28
CA HIS A 331 19.24 -9.50 -19.37
C HIS A 331 20.27 -10.39 -20.11
N HIS A 332 20.01 -10.78 -21.36
CA HIS A 332 20.98 -11.50 -22.20
C HIS A 332 22.00 -10.57 -22.87
N THR A 333 21.69 -9.28 -23.04
CA THR A 333 22.62 -8.29 -23.61
C THR A 333 23.58 -7.66 -22.61
N GLU A 334 23.31 -7.76 -21.30
CA GLU A 334 24.14 -7.14 -20.24
C GLU A 334 25.18 -8.06 -19.57
N LYS A 335 25.29 -9.34 -19.97
CA LYS A 335 26.39 -10.21 -19.50
C LYS A 335 27.55 -10.22 -20.51
N PRO A 336 28.70 -9.59 -20.19
CA PRO A 336 29.95 -9.82 -20.92
C PRO A 336 30.55 -11.20 -20.65
#